data_AF-A0A2E6Z3U3-F1
#
_entry.id   AF-A0A2E6Z3U3-F1
#
_cell.length_a   1.000
_cell.length_b   1.000
_cell.length_c   1.000
_cell.angle_alpha   90.00
_cell.angle_beta   90.00
_cell.angle_gamma   90.00
#
_symmetry.space_group_name_H-M   'P 1'
#
loop_
_entity.id
_entity.type
_entity.pdbx_description
1 polymer ?
#
loop_
_entity_poly.entity_id
_entity_poly.type
_entity_poly.pdbx_seq_one_letter_code
_entity_poly.pdbx_strand_id
1 'polypeptide(L)'
;MTTDHDIKQQLARQAAELDKLMREEQGLEKVLASGFKGGLGGIMIIAYILATVLAVAIFYCGYHFFTVAPEQQLFWGVSLLLVFQAQVATKLWIWMETNRSSTLRELKRLELAVAKITAG
;
A
#
# COMPACT_ATOMS: atom_id res chain seq x y z
N MET A 1 39.34 -18.43 22.07
CA MET A 1 38.01 -19.01 22.35
C MET A 1 37.05 -17.85 22.47
N THR A 2 36.23 -17.62 21.45
CA THR A 2 35.14 -16.63 21.51
C THR A 2 34.09 -17.15 22.47
N THR A 3 33.77 -16.38 23.50
CA THR A 3 32.89 -16.83 24.59
C THR A 3 31.44 -16.81 24.10
N ASP A 4 30.58 -17.73 24.57
CA ASP A 4 29.13 -17.72 24.28
C ASP A 4 28.47 -16.35 24.58
N HIS A 5 29.03 -15.62 25.54
CA HIS A 5 28.68 -14.24 25.85
C HIS A 5 28.97 -13.25 24.73
N ASP A 6 30.11 -13.37 24.03
CA ASP A 6 30.48 -12.50 22.92
C ASP A 6 29.54 -12.71 21.72
N ILE A 7 29.16 -13.97 21.47
CA ILE A 7 28.20 -14.33 20.42
C ILE A 7 26.82 -13.74 20.75
N LYS A 8 26.32 -13.91 21.97
CA LYS A 8 25.03 -13.34 22.41
C LYS A 8 25.03 -11.81 22.36
N GLN A 9 26.13 -11.17 22.73
CA GLN A 9 26.24 -9.72 22.72
C GLN A 9 26.31 -9.16 21.30
N GLN A 10 27.00 -9.83 20.38
CA GLN A 10 27.00 -9.47 18.97
C GLN A 10 25.63 -9.68 18.32
N LEU A 11 24.96 -10.79 18.63
CA LEU A 11 23.61 -11.07 18.12
C LEU A 11 22.60 -10.03 18.63
N ALA A 12 22.67 -9.66 19.91
CA ALA A 12 21.81 -8.63 20.49
C ALA A 12 22.07 -7.24 19.88
N ARG A 13 23.33 -6.90 19.58
CA ARG A 13 23.68 -5.65 18.88
C ARG A 13 23.14 -5.64 17.44
N GLN A 14 23.31 -6.74 16.71
CA GLN A 14 22.75 -6.84 15.35
C GLN A 14 21.23 -6.81 15.36
N ALA A 15 20.57 -7.47 16.32
CA ALA A 15 19.12 -7.42 16.47
C ALA A 15 18.63 -6.00 16.77
N ALA A 16 19.31 -5.28 17.67
CA ALA A 16 18.97 -3.89 18.00
C ALA A 16 19.23 -2.92 16.84
N GLU A 17 20.27 -3.14 16.05
CA GLU A 17 20.58 -2.35 14.86
C GLU A 17 19.58 -2.63 13.72
N LEU A 18 19.20 -3.89 13.54
CA LEU A 18 18.14 -4.30 12.63
C LEU A 18 16.78 -3.71 13.05
N ASP A 19 16.45 -3.74 14.34
CA ASP A 19 15.21 -3.16 14.88
C ASP A 19 15.17 -1.63 14.73
N LYS A 20 16.33 -0.97 14.87
CA LYS A 20 16.48 0.47 14.58
C LYS A 20 16.25 0.79 13.10
N LEU A 21 16.88 0.04 12.20
CA LEU A 21 16.67 0.15 10.75
C LEU A 21 15.23 -0.15 10.35
N MET A 22 14.57 -1.09 11.03
CA MET A 22 13.16 -1.43 10.83
C MET A 22 12.22 -0.31 11.29
N ARG A 23 12.44 0.27 12.47
CA ARG A 23 11.67 1.43 12.96
C ARG A 23 11.83 2.65 12.06
N GLU A 24 13.02 2.85 11.51
CA GLU A 24 13.30 3.97 10.60
C GLU A 24 12.66 3.79 9.21
N GLU A 25 12.33 2.56 8.82
CA GLU A 25 11.57 2.24 7.59
C GLU A 25 10.04 2.20 7.79
N GLN A 26 9.56 2.03 9.02
CA GLN A 26 8.13 1.91 9.36
C GLN A 26 7.35 3.24 9.40
N GLY A 27 7.98 4.38 9.13
CA GLY A 27 7.24 5.63 8.97
C GLY A 27 6.14 5.43 7.93
N LEU A 28 4.87 5.69 8.30
CA LEU A 28 3.72 5.54 7.39
C LEU A 28 3.97 6.22 6.05
N GLU A 29 4.67 7.35 6.09
CA GLU A 29 5.13 8.11 4.93
C GLU A 29 6.14 7.34 4.06
N LYS A 30 7.08 6.58 4.64
CA LYS A 30 8.02 5.73 3.89
C LYS A 30 7.36 4.49 3.35
N VAL A 31 6.35 3.93 4.03
CA VAL A 31 5.55 2.80 3.51
C VAL A 31 4.73 3.26 2.31
N LEU A 32 4.02 4.39 2.43
CA LEU A 32 3.35 5.06 1.32
C LEU A 32 4.34 5.40 0.19
N ALA A 33 5.45 6.06 0.50
CA ALA A 33 6.49 6.42 -0.48
C ALA A 33 7.21 5.20 -1.07
N SER A 34 7.23 4.05 -0.40
CA SER A 34 7.79 2.80 -0.95
C SER A 34 6.88 2.18 -1.99
N GLY A 35 5.55 2.36 -1.89
CA GLY A 35 4.63 2.09 -2.98
C GLY A 35 4.91 2.96 -4.21
N PHE A 36 5.36 4.20 -4.00
CA PHE A 36 5.79 5.11 -5.05
C PHE A 36 7.23 4.89 -5.56
N LYS A 37 8.13 4.27 -4.76
CA LYS A 37 9.52 3.99 -5.13
C LYS A 37 9.69 2.54 -5.63
N GLY A 38 9.31 2.32 -6.88
CA GLY A 38 9.53 1.06 -7.61
C GLY A 38 8.91 1.12 -9.02
N GLY A 39 9.12 0.09 -9.85
CA GLY A 39 8.54 0.02 -11.20
C GLY A 39 7.00 0.08 -11.25
N LEU A 40 6.34 -0.14 -10.11
CA LEU A 40 4.88 -0.03 -9.92
C LEU A 40 4.42 1.34 -9.39
N GLY A 41 5.34 2.25 -9.03
CA GLY A 41 5.01 3.57 -8.50
C GLY A 41 4.26 4.46 -9.50
N GLY A 42 4.56 4.32 -10.79
CA GLY A 42 3.79 4.98 -11.86
C GLY A 42 2.34 4.51 -11.92
N ILE A 43 2.10 3.21 -11.69
CA ILE A 43 0.74 2.65 -11.65
C ILE A 43 -0.02 3.15 -10.43
N MET A 44 0.65 3.30 -9.27
CA MET A 44 0.04 3.92 -8.09
C MET A 44 -0.38 5.38 -8.35
N ILE A 45 0.45 6.18 -9.03
CA ILE A 45 0.09 7.57 -9.39
C ILE A 45 -1.16 7.57 -10.28
N ILE A 46 -1.22 6.71 -11.30
CA ILE A 46 -2.39 6.57 -12.17
C ILE A 46 -3.63 6.16 -11.36
N ALA A 47 -3.50 5.23 -10.41
CA ALA A 47 -4.60 4.79 -9.56
C ALA A 47 -5.11 5.90 -8.64
N TYR A 48 -4.23 6.73 -8.07
CA TYR A 48 -4.63 7.90 -7.29
C TYR A 48 -5.32 8.96 -8.15
N ILE A 49 -4.81 9.23 -9.36
CA ILE A 49 -5.46 10.14 -10.31
C ILE A 49 -6.86 9.61 -10.65
N LEU A 50 -7.00 8.32 -10.94
CA LEU A 50 -8.28 7.67 -11.20
C LEU A 50 -9.23 7.79 -10.00
N ALA A 51 -8.73 7.58 -8.77
CA ALA A 51 -9.52 7.78 -7.57
C ALA A 51 -10.00 9.23 -7.42
N THR A 52 -9.17 10.22 -7.74
CA THR A 52 -9.59 11.64 -7.75
C THR A 52 -10.66 11.89 -8.81
N VAL A 53 -10.50 11.35 -10.02
CA VAL A 53 -11.51 11.48 -11.09
C VAL A 53 -12.83 10.84 -10.69
N LEU A 54 -12.80 9.63 -10.10
CA LEU A 54 -14.00 8.96 -9.59
C LEU A 54 -14.66 9.76 -8.47
N ALA A 55 -13.89 10.42 -7.60
CA ALA A 55 -14.43 11.28 -6.56
C ALA A 55 -15.22 12.45 -7.16
N VAL A 56 -14.65 13.13 -8.16
CA VAL A 56 -15.35 14.22 -8.88
C VAL A 56 -16.61 13.69 -9.58
N ALA A 57 -16.52 12.50 -10.19
CA ALA A 57 -17.66 11.86 -10.84
C ALA A 57 -18.81 11.54 -9.86
N ILE A 58 -18.53 11.19 -8.60
CA ILE A 58 -19.55 11.01 -7.56
C ILE A 58 -20.30 12.32 -7.30
N PHE A 59 -19.57 13.43 -7.12
CA PHE A 59 -20.21 14.74 -6.92
C PHE A 59 -21.05 15.17 -8.12
N TYR A 60 -20.56 14.91 -9.33
CA TYR A 60 -21.28 15.21 -10.57
C TYR A 60 -22.57 14.37 -10.70
N CYS A 61 -22.48 13.05 -10.50
CA CYS A 61 -23.66 12.17 -10.54
C CYS A 61 -24.65 12.51 -9.42
N GLY A 62 -24.16 12.88 -8.24
CA GLY A 62 -24.98 13.29 -7.11
C GLY A 62 -25.74 14.57 -7.40
N TYR A 63 -25.06 15.57 -7.94
CA TYR A 63 -25.70 16.83 -8.36
C TYR A 63 -26.78 16.59 -9.41
N HIS A 64 -26.49 15.79 -10.44
CA HIS A 64 -27.47 15.46 -11.46
C HIS A 64 -28.65 14.67 -10.88
N PHE A 65 -28.41 13.69 -10.01
CA PHE A 65 -29.50 12.92 -9.38
C PHE A 65 -30.57 13.80 -8.70
N PHE A 66 -30.20 14.95 -8.13
CA PHE A 66 -31.16 15.88 -7.52
C PHE A 66 -31.75 16.93 -8.47
N THR A 67 -31.15 17.15 -9.65
CA THR A 67 -31.54 18.23 -10.58
C THR A 67 -32.25 17.76 -11.84
N VAL A 68 -32.12 16.47 -12.23
CA VAL A 68 -32.76 15.97 -13.46
C VAL A 68 -34.22 15.58 -13.23
N ALA A 69 -35.00 15.55 -14.32
CA ALA A 69 -36.39 15.09 -14.32
C ALA A 69 -36.53 13.64 -13.81
N PRO A 70 -37.71 13.27 -13.25
CA PRO A 70 -37.94 11.96 -12.63
C PRO A 70 -37.64 10.78 -13.56
N GLU A 71 -37.86 10.92 -14.86
CA GLU A 71 -37.60 9.85 -15.83
C GLU A 71 -36.11 9.46 -15.92
N GLN A 72 -35.20 10.40 -15.68
CA GLN A 72 -33.76 10.17 -15.75
C GLN A 72 -33.12 9.93 -14.38
N GLN A 73 -33.86 10.16 -13.30
CA GLN A 73 -33.36 10.05 -11.93
C GLN A 73 -32.85 8.63 -11.60
N LEU A 74 -33.51 7.59 -12.14
CA LEU A 74 -33.08 6.20 -11.96
C LEU A 74 -31.68 5.94 -12.58
N PHE A 75 -31.44 6.47 -13.79
CA PHE A 75 -30.16 6.33 -14.49
C PHE A 75 -29.02 6.98 -13.72
N TRP A 76 -29.23 8.21 -13.23
CA TRP A 76 -28.23 8.92 -12.43
C TRP A 76 -28.02 8.27 -11.05
N GLY A 77 -29.07 7.69 -10.46
CA GLY A 77 -28.98 6.96 -9.19
C GLY A 77 -28.14 5.68 -9.32
N VAL A 78 -28.40 4.87 -10.34
CA VAL A 78 -27.60 3.66 -10.63
C VAL A 78 -26.16 4.03 -10.98
N SER A 79 -25.97 5.07 -11.79
CA SER A 79 -24.63 5.57 -12.14
C SER A 79 -23.85 6.02 -10.91
N LEU A 80 -24.49 6.75 -9.98
CA LEU A 80 -23.88 7.16 -8.72
C LEU A 80 -23.45 5.96 -7.88
N LEU A 81 -24.30 4.93 -7.76
CA LEU A 81 -23.95 3.70 -7.04
C LEU A 81 -22.78 2.97 -7.70
N LEU A 82 -22.74 2.88 -9.03
CA LEU A 82 -21.64 2.25 -9.75
C LEU A 82 -20.32 3.00 -9.57
N VAL A 83 -20.32 4.33 -9.69
CA VAL A 83 -19.13 5.14 -9.47
C VAL A 83 -18.66 5.05 -8.02
N PHE A 84 -19.59 5.02 -7.06
CA PHE A 84 -19.25 4.81 -5.64
C PHE A 84 -18.59 3.45 -5.41
N GLN A 85 -19.14 2.37 -5.98
CA GLN A 85 -18.54 1.04 -5.90
C GLN A 85 -17.16 0.99 -6.56
N ALA A 86 -17.00 1.61 -7.73
CA ALA A 86 -15.71 1.72 -8.42
C ALA A 86 -14.68 2.47 -7.57
N GLN A 87 -15.10 3.51 -6.85
CA GLN A 87 -14.23 4.26 -5.94
C GLN A 87 -13.75 3.41 -4.76
N VAL A 88 -14.65 2.63 -4.15
CA VAL A 88 -14.30 1.71 -3.06
C VAL A 88 -13.35 0.62 -3.56
N ALA A 89 -13.64 0.03 -4.72
CA ALA A 89 -12.79 -0.99 -5.33
C ALA A 89 -11.38 -0.45 -5.66
N THR A 90 -11.27 0.78 -6.17
CA THR A 90 -9.99 1.42 -6.47
C THR A 90 -9.14 1.58 -5.21
N LYS A 91 -9.73 2.07 -4.11
CA LYS A 91 -9.03 2.17 -2.82
C LYS A 91 -8.58 0.81 -2.30
N LEU A 92 -9.45 -0.21 -2.38
CA LEU A 92 -9.13 -1.56 -1.93
C LEU A 92 -7.97 -2.14 -2.75
N TRP A 93 -7.97 -1.93 -4.06
CA TRP A 93 -6.90 -2.35 -4.95
C TRP A 93 -5.57 -1.69 -4.60
N ILE A 94 -5.55 -0.37 -4.37
CA ILE A 94 -4.34 0.36 -3.93
C ILE A 94 -3.80 -0.23 -2.61
N TRP A 95 -4.67 -0.54 -1.66
CA TRP A 95 -4.28 -1.18 -0.39
C TRP A 95 -3.69 -2.57 -0.60
N MET A 96 -4.32 -3.41 -1.43
CA MET A 96 -3.81 -4.74 -1.75
C MET A 96 -2.46 -4.69 -2.45
N GLU A 97 -2.27 -3.77 -3.39
CA GLU A 97 -1.01 -3.64 -4.11
C GLU A 97 0.12 -3.15 -3.20
N THR A 98 -0.19 -2.21 -2.30
CA THR A 98 0.75 -1.75 -1.27
C THR A 98 1.13 -2.89 -0.32
N ASN A 99 0.15 -3.68 0.13
CA ASN A 99 0.39 -4.82 1.00
C ASN A 99 1.24 -5.90 0.30
N ARG A 100 0.93 -6.20 -0.97
CA ARG A 100 1.70 -7.14 -1.81
C ARG A 100 3.16 -6.71 -1.92
N SER A 101 3.42 -5.42 -2.15
CA SER A 101 4.77 -4.86 -2.21
C SER A 101 5.50 -5.02 -0.88
N SER A 102 4.83 -4.77 0.26
CA SER A 102 5.38 -4.98 1.60
C SER A 102 5.76 -6.44 1.85
N THR A 103 4.84 -7.38 1.56
CA THR A 103 5.07 -8.82 1.74
C THR A 103 6.23 -9.33 0.91
N LEU A 104 6.37 -8.89 -0.35
CA LEU A 104 7.49 -9.29 -1.21
C LEU A 104 8.85 -8.82 -0.65
N ARG A 105 8.88 -7.67 0.00
CA ARG A 105 10.10 -7.11 0.59
C ARG A 105 10.48 -7.85 1.87
N GLU A 106 9.51 -8.24 2.67
CA GLU A 106 9.71 -9.12 3.83
C GLU A 106 10.21 -10.51 3.41
N LEU A 107 9.64 -11.09 2.34
CA LEU A 107 10.08 -12.39 1.82
C LEU A 107 11.54 -12.37 1.36
N LYS A 108 11.96 -11.34 0.60
CA LYS A 108 13.36 -11.17 0.19
C LYS A 108 14.32 -11.03 1.38
N ARG A 109 13.87 -10.40 2.47
CA ARG A 109 14.66 -10.31 3.72
C ARG A 109 14.82 -11.66 4.38
N LEU A 110 13.75 -12.47 4.42
CA LEU A 110 13.80 -13.83 4.93
C LEU A 110 14.75 -14.70 4.09
N GLU A 111 14.69 -14.61 2.75
CA GLU A 111 15.63 -15.31 1.85
C GLU A 111 17.09 -14.95 2.17
N LEU A 112 17.39 -13.67 2.35
CA LEU A 112 18.73 -13.19 2.74
C LEU A 112 19.16 -13.68 4.12
N ALA A 113 18.26 -13.72 5.10
CA ALA A 113 18.55 -14.23 6.43
C ALA A 113 18.85 -15.73 6.41
N VAL A 114 18.05 -16.52 5.69
CA VAL A 114 18.27 -17.96 5.52
C VAL A 114 19.60 -18.22 4.80
N ALA A 115 19.89 -17.50 3.71
CA ALA A 115 21.15 -17.64 2.98
C ALA A 115 22.38 -17.38 3.87
N LYS A 116 22.33 -16.39 4.77
CA LYS A 116 23.41 -16.11 5.73
C LYS A 116 23.60 -17.23 6.76
N ILE A 117 22.52 -17.89 7.17
CA ILE A 117 22.57 -19.00 8.14
C ILE A 117 23.09 -20.28 7.47
N THR A 118 22.77 -20.52 6.19
CA THR A 118 23.23 -21.72 5.47
C THR A 118 24.66 -21.57 4.92
N ALA A 119 25.12 -20.35 4.66
CA ALA A 119 26.47 -20.08 4.15
C ALA A 119 27.55 -19.91 5.23
N GLY A 120 27.20 -19.93 6.52
CA GLY A 120 28.12 -19.87 7.66
C GLY A 120 28.13 -21.17 8.45
#